data_AF-A0AB73GXT9-F1
#
_entry.id   AF-A0AB73GXT9-F1
#
_cell.length_a   1.000
_cell.length_b   1.000
_cell.length_c   1.000
_cell.angle_alpha   90.00
_cell.angle_beta   90.00
_cell.angle_gamma   90.00
#
_symmetry.space_group_name_H-M   'P 1'
#
loop_
_entity.id
_entity.type
_entity.pdbx_description
1 polymer ?
#
loop_
_entity_poly.entity_id
_entity_poly.type
_entity_poly.pdbx_seq_one_letter_code
_entity_poly.pdbx_strand_id
1 'polypeptide(L)'
;MKEIINSDTAYAQWDVDTAPRAEDKGENRVAEFPSTIIEVGFHTNAADAIALQNTKFRALASKGMAKGLKLYKEGEECIPFKIDSIPTISGPIGTPFDYKINYSGNPAFPVKMYFEVVSCQSGWSCSGGTRTATVVSSPLTFQISCSGKTTAGTFVYKRWLEDADGVKTAPVNHTYSCVPPKSKTASPEMPNGSIGITAS
;
A
#
# COMPACT_ATOMS: atom_id res chain seq x y z
N MET A 1 -11.90 -6.60 -13.27
CA MET A 1 -11.43 -8.00 -13.48
C MET A 1 -9.92 -8.11 -13.74
N LYS A 2 -9.37 -7.43 -14.76
CA LYS A 2 -7.94 -7.48 -15.15
C LYS A 2 -6.95 -7.45 -13.98
N GLU A 3 -7.07 -6.45 -13.11
CA GLU A 3 -6.17 -6.28 -11.96
C GLU A 3 -6.11 -7.50 -11.02
N ILE A 4 -7.25 -8.17 -10.80
CA ILE A 4 -7.34 -9.33 -9.90
C ILE A 4 -6.84 -10.60 -10.59
N ILE A 5 -7.19 -10.85 -11.86
CA ILE A 5 -6.68 -12.04 -12.55
C ILE A 5 -5.15 -11.96 -12.67
N ASN A 6 -4.63 -10.78 -13.04
CA ASN A 6 -3.22 -10.60 -13.33
C ASN A 6 -2.37 -10.43 -12.07
N SER A 7 -2.98 -10.38 -10.88
CA SER A 7 -2.25 -10.47 -9.61
C SER A 7 -1.70 -11.87 -9.36
N ASP A 8 -2.28 -12.89 -10.00
CA ASP A 8 -1.79 -14.25 -9.92
C ASP A 8 -0.73 -14.53 -10.99
N THR A 9 0.43 -15.03 -10.56
CA THR A 9 1.56 -15.29 -11.46
C THR A 9 1.23 -16.25 -12.61
N ALA A 10 0.31 -17.21 -12.41
CA ALA A 10 -0.11 -18.13 -13.47
C ALA A 10 -0.91 -17.44 -14.58
N TYR A 11 -1.52 -16.29 -14.29
CA TYR A 11 -2.41 -15.55 -15.19
C TYR A 11 -1.98 -14.09 -15.37
N ALA A 12 -0.71 -13.76 -15.07
CA ALA A 12 -0.21 -12.38 -15.11
C ALA A 12 -0.34 -11.71 -16.49
N GLN A 13 -0.35 -12.51 -17.55
CA GLN A 13 -0.53 -12.09 -18.94
C GLN A 13 -1.91 -12.44 -19.51
N TRP A 14 -2.87 -12.82 -18.66
CA TRP A 14 -4.23 -13.08 -19.11
C TRP A 14 -4.84 -11.80 -19.66
N ASP A 15 -5.33 -11.87 -20.89
CA ASP A 15 -5.95 -10.73 -21.53
C ASP A 15 -7.40 -10.60 -21.07
N VAL A 16 -7.78 -9.37 -20.72
CA VAL A 16 -9.13 -9.04 -20.27
C VAL A 16 -9.57 -7.84 -21.08
N ASP A 17 -10.65 -8.00 -21.83
CA ASP A 17 -11.25 -6.89 -22.57
C ASP A 17 -11.64 -5.78 -21.57
N THR A 18 -11.07 -4.59 -21.78
CA THR A 18 -11.32 -3.41 -20.95
C THR A 18 -12.31 -2.45 -21.58
N ALA A 19 -12.78 -2.72 -22.80
CA ALA A 19 -13.71 -1.87 -23.51
C ALA A 19 -15.10 -2.52 -23.59
N PRO A 20 -16.17 -1.83 -23.16
CA PRO A 20 -17.52 -2.33 -23.37
C PRO A 20 -17.86 -2.32 -24.87
N ARG A 21 -18.55 -3.37 -25.33
CA ARG A 21 -19.08 -3.46 -26.71
C ARG A 21 -20.60 -3.30 -26.67
N ALA A 22 -21.09 -2.23 -27.27
CA ALA A 22 -22.53 -1.93 -27.32
C ALA A 22 -23.22 -2.51 -28.56
N GLU A 23 -22.49 -2.65 -29.66
CA GLU A 23 -23.02 -3.07 -30.95
C GLU A 23 -23.27 -4.58 -30.99
N ASP A 24 -24.34 -4.99 -31.67
CA ASP A 24 -24.71 -6.39 -31.91
C ASP A 24 -24.88 -7.30 -30.67
N LYS A 25 -25.11 -6.70 -29.49
CA LYS A 25 -25.39 -7.42 -28.24
C LYS A 25 -26.82 -7.16 -27.77
N GLY A 26 -27.71 -8.15 -27.92
CA GLY A 26 -29.12 -8.02 -27.56
C GLY A 26 -29.32 -7.63 -26.10
N GLU A 27 -28.54 -8.25 -25.22
CA GLU A 27 -28.55 -8.07 -23.77
C GLU A 27 -28.13 -6.67 -23.34
N ASN A 28 -27.24 -6.01 -24.09
CA ASN A 28 -26.85 -4.62 -23.81
C ASN A 28 -27.83 -3.64 -24.47
N ARG A 29 -28.42 -3.99 -25.61
CA ARG A 29 -29.31 -3.12 -26.39
C ARG A 29 -30.70 -2.95 -25.77
N VAL A 30 -31.28 -4.01 -25.20
CA VAL A 30 -32.66 -4.00 -24.69
C VAL A 30 -32.75 -3.92 -23.16
N ALA A 31 -31.62 -3.75 -22.47
CA ALA A 31 -31.62 -3.66 -21.03
C ALA A 31 -32.27 -2.35 -20.55
N GLU A 32 -33.20 -2.47 -19.61
CA GLU A 32 -33.83 -1.33 -18.92
C GLU A 32 -32.95 -0.78 -17.78
N PHE A 33 -31.88 -1.52 -17.43
CA PHE A 33 -30.90 -1.16 -16.41
C PHE A 33 -29.48 -1.21 -17.00
N PRO A 34 -28.51 -0.56 -16.36
CA PRO A 34 -27.10 -0.68 -16.73
C PRO A 34 -26.67 -2.14 -16.89
N SER A 35 -26.19 -2.51 -18.07
CA SER A 35 -25.88 -3.89 -18.46
C SER A 35 -24.53 -3.98 -19.15
N THR A 36 -23.85 -5.11 -18.95
CA THR A 36 -22.60 -5.42 -19.63
C THR A 36 -22.44 -6.93 -19.78
N ILE A 37 -21.81 -7.35 -20.88
CA ILE A 37 -21.42 -8.74 -21.11
C ILE A 37 -19.92 -8.83 -20.86
N ILE A 38 -19.51 -9.81 -20.06
CA ILE A 38 -18.11 -10.08 -19.77
C ILE A 38 -17.75 -11.42 -20.39
N GLU A 39 -16.99 -11.37 -21.48
CA GLU A 39 -16.37 -12.55 -22.06
C GLU A 39 -15.11 -12.89 -21.25
N VAL A 40 -15.12 -14.01 -20.53
CA VAL A 40 -14.03 -14.40 -19.63
C VAL A 40 -12.94 -15.20 -20.36
N GLY A 41 -13.31 -15.93 -21.41
CA GLY A 41 -12.42 -16.75 -22.24
C GLY A 41 -13.21 -17.60 -23.23
N PHE A 42 -12.55 -18.20 -24.21
CA PHE A 42 -13.16 -19.01 -25.26
C PHE A 42 -13.05 -20.50 -24.97
N HIS A 43 -14.16 -21.20 -24.75
CA HIS A 43 -14.13 -22.64 -24.45
C HIS A 43 -13.56 -23.52 -25.58
N THR A 44 -13.44 -23.00 -26.81
CA THR A 44 -12.79 -23.68 -27.94
C THR A 44 -11.29 -23.44 -28.02
N ASN A 45 -10.77 -22.42 -27.33
CA ASN A 45 -9.34 -22.23 -27.15
C ASN A 45 -8.86 -23.18 -26.05
N ALA A 46 -7.83 -23.99 -26.34
CA ALA A 46 -7.35 -25.00 -25.40
C ALA A 46 -6.80 -24.40 -24.09
N ALA A 47 -6.08 -23.27 -24.16
CA ALA A 47 -5.55 -22.60 -22.97
C ALA A 47 -6.68 -22.03 -22.11
N ASP A 48 -7.67 -21.41 -22.74
CA ASP A 48 -8.82 -20.86 -22.04
C ASP A 48 -9.70 -21.95 -21.44
N ALA A 49 -9.94 -23.05 -22.17
CA ALA A 49 -10.68 -24.18 -21.65
C ALA A 49 -10.04 -24.78 -20.39
N ILE A 50 -8.70 -24.83 -20.33
CA ILE A 50 -7.96 -25.26 -19.13
C ILE A 50 -8.14 -24.26 -17.99
N ALA A 51 -7.99 -22.96 -18.26
CA ALA A 51 -8.17 -21.91 -17.25
C ALA A 51 -9.61 -21.89 -16.70
N LEU A 52 -10.62 -21.98 -17.56
CA LEU A 52 -12.04 -21.98 -17.20
C LEU A 52 -12.44 -23.18 -16.32
N GLN A 53 -11.71 -24.30 -16.39
CA GLN A 53 -11.90 -25.45 -15.49
C GLN A 53 -11.15 -25.29 -14.16
N ASN A 54 -10.14 -24.42 -14.10
CA ASN A 54 -9.33 -24.20 -12.92
C ASN A 54 -10.10 -23.40 -11.85
N THR A 55 -10.30 -23.99 -10.67
CA THR A 55 -11.02 -23.34 -9.56
C THR A 55 -10.38 -22.03 -9.09
N LYS A 56 -9.04 -21.92 -9.14
CA LYS A 56 -8.34 -20.69 -8.78
C LYS A 56 -8.61 -19.58 -9.81
N PHE A 57 -8.55 -19.89 -11.10
CA PHE A 57 -8.88 -18.93 -12.15
C PHE A 57 -10.33 -18.44 -12.04
N ARG A 58 -11.28 -19.36 -11.88
CA ARG A 58 -12.70 -19.00 -11.67
C ARG A 58 -12.88 -18.09 -10.46
N ALA A 59 -12.22 -18.38 -9.34
CA ALA A 59 -12.26 -17.53 -8.16
C ALA A 59 -11.71 -16.12 -8.43
N LEU A 60 -10.58 -15.99 -9.14
CA LEU A 60 -10.01 -14.69 -9.52
C LEU A 60 -10.94 -13.91 -10.46
N ALA A 61 -11.51 -14.56 -11.47
CA ALA A 61 -12.48 -13.94 -12.38
C ALA A 61 -13.72 -13.45 -11.62
N SER A 62 -14.31 -14.28 -10.75
CA SER A 62 -15.46 -13.92 -9.92
C SER A 62 -15.17 -12.76 -8.97
N LYS A 63 -14.02 -12.75 -8.29
CA LYS A 63 -13.58 -11.61 -7.48
C LYS A 63 -13.41 -10.35 -8.33
N GLY A 64 -12.82 -10.49 -9.51
CA GLY A 64 -12.67 -9.46 -10.52
C GLY A 64 -13.97 -8.79 -10.96
N MET A 65 -15.04 -9.60 -11.10
CA MET A 65 -16.39 -9.13 -11.43
C MET A 65 -17.06 -8.48 -10.21
N ALA A 66 -16.96 -9.09 -9.03
CA ALA A 66 -17.51 -8.53 -7.79
C ALA A 66 -16.90 -7.15 -7.46
N LYS A 67 -15.59 -6.98 -7.63
CA LYS A 67 -14.93 -5.68 -7.50
C LYS A 67 -15.48 -4.66 -8.49
N GLY A 68 -15.64 -5.03 -9.76
CA GLY A 68 -16.21 -4.13 -10.77
C GLY A 68 -17.61 -3.65 -10.42
N LEU A 69 -18.49 -4.56 -10.01
CA LEU A 69 -19.86 -4.24 -9.57
C LEU A 69 -19.86 -3.33 -8.33
N LYS A 70 -18.97 -3.60 -7.36
CA LYS A 70 -18.83 -2.77 -6.16
C LYS A 70 -18.46 -1.34 -6.53
N LEU A 71 -17.41 -1.15 -7.34
CA LEU A 71 -16.95 0.17 -7.77
C LEU A 71 -18.04 0.94 -8.52
N TYR A 72 -18.74 0.25 -9.43
CA TYR A 72 -19.87 0.83 -10.15
C TYR A 72 -20.96 1.34 -9.19
N LYS A 73 -21.35 0.52 -8.20
CA LYS A 73 -22.36 0.89 -7.21
C LYS A 73 -21.93 2.05 -6.31
N GLU A 74 -20.65 2.13 -5.98
CA GLU A 74 -20.08 3.17 -5.13
C GLU A 74 -19.77 4.46 -5.90
N GLY A 75 -19.86 4.45 -7.24
CA GLY A 75 -19.48 5.58 -8.08
C GLY A 75 -17.96 5.81 -8.12
N GLU A 76 -17.18 4.80 -7.78
CA GLU A 76 -15.73 4.86 -7.68
C GLU A 76 -15.07 4.54 -9.01
N GLU A 77 -14.00 5.27 -9.33
CA GLU A 77 -13.26 5.01 -10.57
C GLU A 77 -12.49 3.68 -10.50
N CYS A 78 -12.45 2.97 -11.63
CA CYS A 78 -11.61 1.78 -11.78
C CYS A 78 -10.14 2.18 -12.06
N ILE A 79 -9.48 2.75 -11.06
CA ILE A 79 -8.06 3.13 -11.13
C ILE A 79 -7.14 2.06 -10.51
N PRO A 80 -5.92 1.86 -11.06
CA PRO A 80 -4.99 0.85 -10.56
C PRO A 80 -4.57 1.08 -9.11
N PHE A 81 -4.45 0.00 -8.33
CA PHE A 81 -3.85 0.03 -7.00
C PHE A 81 -2.33 0.27 -7.10
N LYS A 82 -1.86 1.42 -6.63
CA LYS A 82 -0.45 1.82 -6.71
C LYS A 82 -0.05 2.70 -5.53
N ILE A 83 1.23 2.66 -5.17
CA ILE A 83 1.84 3.65 -4.29
C ILE A 83 2.14 4.90 -5.11
N ASP A 84 1.61 6.05 -4.69
CA ASP A 84 1.89 7.34 -5.32
C ASP A 84 3.16 7.97 -4.75
N SER A 85 3.31 7.91 -3.42
CA SER A 85 4.50 8.45 -2.75
C SER A 85 4.68 7.90 -1.34
N ILE A 86 5.94 7.89 -0.92
CA ILE A 86 6.35 7.67 0.47
C ILE A 86 7.33 8.80 0.82
N PRO A 87 6.91 9.84 1.57
CA PRO A 87 7.79 10.94 1.91
C PRO A 87 9.02 10.46 2.67
N THR A 88 10.20 11.02 2.34
CA THR A 88 11.39 10.83 3.18
C THR A 88 11.19 11.55 4.49
N ILE A 89 11.46 10.86 5.59
CA ILE A 89 11.29 11.42 6.93
C ILE A 89 12.49 11.18 7.82
N SER A 90 12.57 11.96 8.90
CA SER A 90 13.56 11.76 9.97
C SER A 90 12.86 11.75 11.32
N GLY A 91 13.31 10.89 12.22
CA GLY A 91 12.75 10.81 13.56
C GLY A 91 13.79 10.47 14.63
N PRO A 92 13.44 10.69 15.91
CA PRO A 92 14.37 10.54 17.02
C PRO A 92 14.73 9.07 17.25
N ILE A 93 15.98 8.83 17.65
CA ILE A 93 16.39 7.54 18.21
C ILE A 93 15.72 7.34 19.57
N GLY A 94 15.20 6.14 19.82
CA GLY A 94 14.56 5.76 21.08
C GLY A 94 13.04 5.99 21.14
N THR A 95 12.46 6.74 20.19
CA THR A 95 11.01 6.99 20.15
C THR A 95 10.46 6.64 18.77
N PRO A 96 9.40 5.81 18.68
CA PRO A 96 8.75 5.54 17.40
C PRO A 96 8.19 6.80 16.75
N PHE A 97 8.21 6.86 15.42
CA PHE A 97 7.66 7.98 14.67
C PHE A 97 6.94 7.50 13.41
N ASP A 98 5.88 8.20 13.05
CA ASP A 98 5.00 7.83 11.95
C ASP A 98 5.60 8.20 10.59
N TYR A 99 5.32 7.37 9.58
CA TYR A 99 5.46 7.70 8.17
C TYR A 99 4.19 7.31 7.42
N LYS A 100 3.98 7.97 6.28
CA LYS A 100 2.77 7.84 5.46
C LYS A 100 3.10 7.20 4.13
N ILE A 101 2.23 6.29 3.68
CA ILE A 101 2.22 5.76 2.31
C ILE A 101 0.97 6.29 1.64
N ASN A 102 1.14 7.21 0.69
CA ASN A 102 0.06 7.69 -0.15
C ASN A 102 -0.14 6.68 -1.29
N TYR A 103 -1.38 6.24 -1.48
CA TYR A 103 -1.75 5.31 -2.53
C TYR A 103 -3.02 5.78 -3.26
N SER A 104 -3.17 5.27 -4.48
CA SER A 104 -4.34 5.39 -5.34
C SER A 104 -4.89 3.99 -5.63
N GLY A 105 -6.16 3.91 -6.05
CA GLY A 105 -6.83 2.63 -6.30
C GLY A 105 -7.81 2.24 -5.20
N ASN A 106 -8.48 1.13 -5.44
CA ASN A 106 -9.51 0.58 -4.56
C ASN A 106 -9.08 -0.79 -4.03
N PRO A 107 -8.13 -0.86 -3.08
CA PRO A 107 -7.65 -2.13 -2.55
C PRO A 107 -8.70 -2.81 -1.69
N ALA A 108 -8.70 -4.14 -1.72
CA ALA A 108 -9.42 -4.94 -0.73
C ALA A 108 -8.66 -4.92 0.61
N PHE A 109 -9.34 -4.62 1.71
CA PHE A 109 -8.71 -4.63 3.04
C PHE A 109 -8.89 -5.99 3.74
N PRO A 110 -7.96 -6.38 4.63
CA PRO A 110 -6.79 -5.62 5.07
C PRO A 110 -5.66 -5.55 4.02
N VAL A 111 -4.91 -4.45 4.03
CA VAL A 111 -3.72 -4.27 3.18
C VAL A 111 -2.48 -4.61 3.98
N LYS A 112 -1.60 -5.45 3.41
CA LYS A 112 -0.28 -5.76 3.96
C LYS A 112 0.77 -4.90 3.25
N MET A 113 1.54 -4.15 4.02
CA MET A 113 2.77 -3.52 3.55
C MET A 113 3.94 -4.46 3.81
N TYR A 114 4.68 -4.79 2.76
CA TYR A 114 5.95 -5.52 2.82
C TYR A 114 7.12 -4.54 2.72
N PHE A 115 8.25 -4.91 3.31
CA PHE A 115 9.46 -4.12 3.22
C PHE A 115 10.71 -4.99 3.27
N GLU A 116 11.70 -4.63 2.44
CA GLU A 116 13.00 -5.30 2.34
C GLU A 116 14.12 -4.30 2.47
N VAL A 117 15.22 -4.71 3.09
CA VAL A 117 16.41 -3.86 3.29
C VAL A 117 17.10 -3.66 1.96
N VAL A 118 17.29 -2.40 1.55
CA VAL A 118 18.13 -2.03 0.39
C VAL A 118 19.47 -1.50 0.86
N SER A 119 19.46 -0.62 1.86
CA SER A 119 20.67 -0.09 2.49
C SER A 119 20.44 0.09 3.99
N CYS A 120 21.40 -0.38 4.77
CA CYS A 120 21.42 -0.24 6.23
C CYS A 120 22.67 0.54 6.63
N GLN A 121 22.50 1.56 7.48
CA GLN A 121 23.61 2.34 8.00
C GLN A 121 24.64 1.43 8.69
N SER A 122 25.94 1.70 8.47
CA SER A 122 27.02 0.97 9.13
C SER A 122 26.86 0.97 10.66
N GLY A 123 27.06 -0.21 11.25
CA GLY A 123 26.89 -0.45 12.67
C GLY A 123 25.44 -0.69 13.12
N TRP A 124 24.43 -0.44 12.29
CA TRP A 124 23.02 -0.74 12.61
C TRP A 124 22.62 -2.15 12.19
N SER A 125 21.58 -2.69 12.84
CA SER A 125 20.94 -3.95 12.46
C SER A 125 19.60 -3.65 11.79
N CYS A 126 19.40 -4.18 10.58
CA CYS A 126 18.19 -3.96 9.78
C CYS A 126 17.58 -5.29 9.36
N SER A 127 16.25 -5.36 9.30
CA SER A 127 15.51 -6.53 8.83
C SER A 127 14.29 -6.11 8.03
N GLY A 128 13.94 -6.91 7.02
CA GLY A 128 12.66 -6.77 6.34
C GLY A 128 11.49 -7.28 7.18
N GLY A 129 10.29 -7.23 6.61
CA GLY A 129 9.11 -7.80 7.24
C GLY A 129 7.81 -7.35 6.60
N THR A 130 6.73 -7.47 7.38
CA THR A 130 5.38 -7.10 6.96
C THR A 130 4.65 -6.34 8.06
N ARG A 131 3.74 -5.46 7.67
CA ARG A 131 2.79 -4.78 8.56
C ARG A 131 1.42 -4.76 7.92
N THR A 132 0.37 -4.77 8.73
CA THR A 132 -1.01 -4.79 8.23
C THR A 132 -1.70 -3.48 8.59
N ALA A 133 -2.38 -2.89 7.61
CA ALA A 133 -3.34 -1.82 7.80
C ALA A 133 -4.76 -2.38 7.60
N THR A 134 -5.67 -2.02 8.50
CA THR A 134 -7.10 -2.26 8.33
C THR A 134 -7.70 -1.20 7.40
N VAL A 135 -9.04 -1.18 7.26
CA VAL A 135 -9.75 -0.21 6.40
C VAL A 135 -9.41 1.22 6.83
N VAL A 136 -8.63 1.90 6.00
CA VAL A 136 -8.26 3.32 6.15
C VAL A 136 -8.17 3.92 4.75
N SER A 137 -8.67 5.13 4.56
CA SER A 137 -8.42 5.87 3.32
C SER A 137 -6.94 6.24 3.18
N SER A 138 -6.49 6.50 1.97
CA SER A 138 -5.14 7.02 1.74
C SER A 138 -4.94 8.34 2.53
N PRO A 139 -3.82 8.51 3.26
CA PRO A 139 -2.66 7.62 3.36
C PRO A 139 -2.74 6.56 4.46
N LEU A 140 -2.04 5.43 4.23
CA LEU A 140 -1.75 4.46 5.30
C LEU A 140 -0.64 4.97 6.21
N THR A 141 -0.85 4.90 7.52
CA THR A 141 0.15 5.32 8.53
C THR A 141 0.81 4.09 9.17
N PHE A 142 2.14 4.12 9.25
CA PHE A 142 2.94 3.08 9.89
C PHE A 142 4.06 3.73 10.71
N GLN A 143 4.62 2.99 11.67
CA GLN A 143 5.68 3.50 12.56
C GLN A 143 7.07 2.99 12.22
N ILE A 144 8.08 3.83 12.34
CA ILE A 144 9.48 3.40 12.37
C ILE A 144 9.97 3.48 13.81
N SER A 145 10.80 2.51 14.21
CA SER A 145 11.46 2.52 15.51
C SER A 145 12.95 2.36 15.29
N CYS A 146 13.72 3.30 15.82
CA CYS A 146 15.18 3.27 15.80
C CYS A 146 15.66 3.05 17.23
N SER A 147 16.30 1.92 17.51
CA SER A 147 16.76 1.56 18.85
C SER A 147 18.19 1.00 18.83
N GLY A 148 18.83 0.95 19.99
CA GLY A 148 20.14 0.31 20.17
C GLY A 148 21.35 1.08 19.65
N LYS A 149 21.19 2.36 19.29
CA LYS A 149 22.28 3.26 18.85
C LYS A 149 22.12 4.66 19.43
N THR A 150 23.19 5.45 19.34
CA THR A 150 23.20 6.87 19.73
C THR A 150 23.63 7.78 18.57
N THR A 151 24.20 7.21 17.50
CA THR A 151 24.65 7.91 16.31
C THR A 151 23.54 7.98 15.26
N ALA A 152 23.52 9.05 14.47
CA ALA A 152 22.58 9.18 13.36
C ALA A 152 22.76 8.05 12.33
N GLY A 153 21.70 7.73 11.59
CA GLY A 153 21.77 6.78 10.49
C GLY A 153 20.70 7.02 9.43
N THR A 154 21.01 6.67 8.19
CA THR A 154 20.09 6.73 7.06
C THR A 154 19.88 5.33 6.50
N PHE A 155 18.63 5.03 6.15
CA PHE A 155 18.19 3.70 5.75
C PHE A 155 17.37 3.79 4.48
N VAL A 156 17.52 2.80 3.61
CA VAL A 156 16.71 2.66 2.41
C VAL A 156 16.04 1.30 2.42
N TYR A 157 14.72 1.29 2.30
CA TYR A 157 13.91 0.09 2.22
C TYR A 157 13.08 0.08 0.94
N LYS A 158 13.02 -1.06 0.27
CA LYS A 158 12.03 -1.29 -0.78
C LYS A 158 10.71 -1.67 -0.13
N ARG A 159 9.60 -1.05 -0.53
CA ARG A 159 8.27 -1.26 0.07
C ARG A 159 7.21 -1.47 -1.00
N TRP A 160 6.26 -2.36 -0.77
CA TRP A 160 5.09 -2.55 -1.63
C TRP A 160 3.87 -2.91 -0.77
N LEU A 161 2.68 -2.68 -1.32
CA LEU A 161 1.42 -3.08 -0.70
C LEU A 161 0.86 -4.30 -1.41
N GLU A 162 0.19 -5.16 -0.67
CA GLU A 162 -0.64 -6.27 -1.16
C GLU A 162 -2.01 -6.17 -0.49
N ASP A 163 -3.07 -6.18 -1.28
CA ASP A 163 -4.43 -6.14 -0.77
C ASP A 163 -4.98 -7.55 -0.44
N ALA A 164 -6.16 -7.64 0.15
CA ALA A 164 -6.78 -8.91 0.54
C ALA A 164 -7.20 -9.80 -0.64
N ASP A 165 -7.21 -9.26 -1.86
CA ASP A 165 -7.42 -10.00 -3.10
C ASP A 165 -6.10 -10.44 -3.76
N GLY A 166 -4.96 -10.10 -3.17
CA GLY A 166 -3.63 -10.47 -3.63
C GLY A 166 -3.03 -9.49 -4.65
N VAL A 167 -3.70 -8.36 -4.92
CA VAL A 167 -3.20 -7.32 -5.85
C VAL A 167 -2.01 -6.61 -5.21
N LYS A 168 -0.89 -6.56 -5.94
CA LYS A 168 0.37 -5.95 -5.48
C LYS A 168 0.67 -4.65 -6.21
N THR A 169 1.12 -3.65 -5.46
CA THR A 169 1.69 -2.43 -6.05
C THR A 169 3.10 -2.69 -6.56
N ALA A 170 3.58 -1.84 -7.48
CA ALA A 170 5.01 -1.78 -7.77
C ALA A 170 5.81 -1.44 -6.49
N PRO A 171 7.00 -2.02 -6.28
CA PRO A 171 7.84 -1.67 -5.15
C PRO A 171 8.45 -0.27 -5.28
N VAL A 172 8.48 0.48 -4.18
CA VAL A 172 9.01 1.84 -4.09
C VAL A 172 10.10 1.90 -3.02
N ASN A 173 11.22 2.56 -3.32
CA ASN A 173 12.26 2.82 -2.32
C ASN A 173 11.81 3.95 -1.39
N HIS A 174 11.85 3.69 -0.08
CA HIS A 174 11.60 4.65 0.98
C HIS A 174 12.89 4.87 1.77
N THR A 175 13.32 6.12 1.81
CA THR A 175 14.44 6.57 2.64
C THR A 175 13.93 7.17 3.94
N TYR A 176 14.52 6.80 5.07
CA TYR A 176 14.30 7.50 6.33
C TYR A 176 15.61 7.63 7.10
N SER A 177 15.65 8.59 8.04
CA SER A 177 16.79 8.76 8.94
C SER A 177 16.39 8.69 10.40
N CYS A 178 17.27 8.13 11.21
CA CYS A 178 17.19 8.17 12.66
C CYS A 178 18.20 9.22 13.15
N VAL A 179 17.74 10.21 13.91
CA VAL A 179 18.58 11.29 14.43
C VAL A 179 18.66 11.21 15.96
N PRO A 180 19.81 11.54 16.58
CA PRO A 180 19.89 11.64 18.03
C PRO A 180 18.77 12.54 18.56
N PRO A 181 18.19 12.22 19.74
CA PRO A 181 17.21 13.12 20.37
C PRO A 181 17.84 14.51 20.45
N LYS A 182 17.09 15.55 20.10
CA LYS A 182 17.51 16.90 20.44
C LYS A 182 17.70 16.93 21.95
N SER A 183 18.93 17.16 22.41
CA SER A 183 19.22 17.42 23.81
C SER A 183 18.17 18.43 24.26
N LYS A 184 17.36 18.11 25.28
CA LYS A 184 16.58 19.14 25.95
C LYS A 184 17.62 20.15 26.41
N THR A 185 17.71 21.29 25.75
CA THR A 185 18.58 22.37 26.17
C THR A 185 18.21 22.61 27.63
N ALA A 186 19.16 22.39 28.54
CA ALA A 186 18.98 22.73 29.94
C ALA A 186 18.49 24.18 29.96
N SER A 187 17.31 24.38 30.54
CA SER A 187 16.82 25.72 30.82
C SER A 187 17.93 26.45 31.60
N PRO A 188 18.30 27.69 31.25
CA PRO A 188 19.30 28.41 32.02
C PRO A 188 18.79 28.49 33.47
N GLU A 189 19.58 27.91 34.37
CA GLU A 189 19.40 28.00 35.81
C GLU A 189 19.51 29.49 36.16
N MET A 190 18.41 30.09 36.63
CA MET A 190 18.46 31.46 37.12
C MET A 190 19.36 31.49 38.37
N PRO A 191 20.37 32.37 38.44
CA PRO A 191 21.19 32.47 39.63
C PRO A 191 20.34 32.88 40.82
N ASN A 192 20.45 32.11 41.90
CA ASN A 192 19.79 32.33 43.18
C ASN A 192 20.28 33.65 43.80
N GLY A 193 19.54 34.73 43.55
CA GLY A 193 19.77 36.06 44.11
C GLY A 193 19.51 36.04 45.61
N SER A 194 20.58 35.88 46.39
CA SER A 194 20.56 36.03 47.84
C SER A 194 20.42 37.52 48.17
N ILE A 195 19.22 37.94 48.59
CA ILE A 195 18.98 39.30 49.10
C ILE A 195 19.55 39.35 50.53
N GLY A 196 20.72 39.95 50.67
CA GLY A 196 21.26 40.37 51.97
C GLY A 196 20.51 41.61 52.44
N ILE A 197 19.77 41.49 53.55
CA ILE A 197 19.22 42.64 54.28
C ILE A 197 20.28 43.05 55.30
N THR A 198 20.92 44.21 55.08
CA THR A 198 21.70 44.92 56.09
C THR A 198 20.76 45.80 56.91
N ALA A 199 20.75 45.57 58.23
CA ALA A 199 20.09 46.43 59.20
C ALA A 199 20.89 47.73 59.41
N SER A 200 20.18 48.85 59.52
CA SER A 200 20.62 50.10 60.16
C SER A 200 19.38 50.80 60.71
#